data_AF-A0A4V4H1V0-F1
#
_entry.id   AF-A0A4V4H1V0-F1
#
_cell.length_a   1.000
_cell.length_b   1.000
_cell.length_c   1.000
_cell.angle_alpha   90.00
_cell.angle_beta   90.00
_cell.angle_gamma   90.00
#
_symmetry.space_group_name_H-M   'P 1'
#
loop_
_entity.id
_entity.type
_entity.pdbx_description
1 polymer ?
#
loop_
_entity_poly.entity_id
_entity_poly.type
_entity_poly.pdbx_seq_one_letter_code
_entity_poly.pdbx_strand_id
1 'polypeptide(L)'
;MCFGIGIANGQTSKAPIPEVLNDIRYHQATDNSLKPLEKTTARYVTKSKALGYGGIIISFVLDSDKSPIRFVSAERMRFVVAMADGTGDPTGWFTLYKATVKKGKRSGNFGDYKVFGKSSGNKEVVSYSVKSLGKQVYEIIPDTKLDKGEYFFANKGSLSKYGNTAVDVFAFGID
;
A
#
# COMPACT_ATOMS: atom_id res chain seq x y z
N MET A 1 48.33 25.77 15.11
CA MET A 1 47.03 25.92 14.41
C MET A 1 46.22 24.67 14.67
N CYS A 2 45.22 24.74 15.55
CA CYS A 2 44.32 23.62 15.83
C CYS A 2 43.16 23.68 14.83
N PHE A 3 43.05 22.68 13.95
CA PHE A 3 41.86 22.49 13.13
C PHE A 3 40.89 21.59 13.92
N GLY A 4 39.86 22.21 14.49
CA GLY A 4 38.73 21.50 15.06
C GLY A 4 37.82 20.99 13.95
N ILE A 5 37.74 19.67 13.80
CA ILE A 5 36.73 19.03 12.94
C ILE A 5 35.45 18.93 13.76
N GLY A 6 34.49 19.80 13.47
CA GLY A 6 33.13 19.69 13.98
C GLY A 6 32.44 18.49 13.34
N ILE A 7 32.08 17.50 14.15
CA ILE A 7 31.21 16.40 13.72
C ILE A 7 29.78 16.98 13.67
N ALA A 8 29.23 17.13 12.47
CA ALA A 8 27.83 17.46 12.27
C ALA A 8 26.97 16.31 12.78
N ASN A 9 26.28 16.54 13.89
CA ASN A 9 25.33 15.61 14.48
C ASN A 9 24.06 15.62 13.62
N GLY A 10 23.90 14.62 12.75
CA GLY A 10 22.70 14.45 11.93
C GLY A 10 21.50 14.20 12.83
N GLN A 11 20.71 15.25 13.10
CA GLN A 11 19.42 15.11 13.76
C GLN A 11 18.53 14.24 12.87
N THR A 12 18.30 12.99 13.29
CA THR A 12 17.18 12.18 12.82
C THR A 12 15.89 12.89 13.23
N SER A 13 15.35 13.74 12.35
CA SER A 13 14.00 14.29 12.53
C SER A 13 13.05 13.11 12.63
N LYS A 14 12.46 12.90 13.81
CA LYS A 14 11.47 11.86 14.03
C LYS A 14 10.35 12.04 13.02
N ALA A 15 10.04 10.99 12.25
CA ALA A 15 8.98 11.06 11.27
C ALA A 15 7.64 11.43 11.95
N PRO A 16 6.81 12.28 11.33
CA PRO A 16 5.51 12.66 11.85
C PRO A 16 4.63 11.43 12.11
N ILE A 17 3.83 11.49 13.17
CA ILE A 17 2.93 10.41 13.60
C ILE A 17 1.56 10.63 12.96
N PRO A 18 0.98 9.64 12.24
CA PRO A 18 -0.39 9.73 11.78
C PRO A 18 -1.36 9.88 12.95
N GLU A 19 -2.32 10.80 12.83
CA GLU A 19 -3.35 11.04 13.86
C GLU A 19 -4.36 9.89 13.95
N VAL A 20 -4.53 9.14 12.85
CA VAL A 20 -5.52 8.08 12.72
C VAL A 20 -4.83 6.73 12.58
N LEU A 21 -5.27 5.76 13.37
CA LEU A 21 -4.78 4.39 13.31
C LEU A 21 -5.22 3.70 12.01
N ASN A 22 -4.36 2.82 11.49
CA ASN A 22 -4.55 2.07 10.26
C ASN A 22 -4.80 2.95 9.02
N ASP A 23 -4.40 4.23 9.07
CA ASP A 23 -4.49 5.20 7.98
C ASP A 23 -3.11 5.36 7.34
N ILE A 24 -2.94 4.84 6.11
CA ILE A 24 -1.66 4.99 5.39
C ILE A 24 -1.58 6.40 4.81
N ARG A 25 -0.48 7.08 5.13
CA ARG A 25 -0.15 8.43 4.67
C ARG A 25 1.12 8.40 3.84
N TYR A 26 1.20 9.25 2.82
CA TYR A 26 2.46 9.49 2.12
C TYR A 26 3.35 10.40 2.98
N HIS A 27 4.61 10.02 3.19
CA HIS A 27 5.60 10.86 3.87
C HIS A 27 6.35 11.70 2.85
N GLN A 28 6.11 13.00 2.89
CA GLN A 28 6.84 13.95 2.09
C GLN A 28 8.11 14.39 2.82
N ALA A 29 9.25 13.89 2.36
CA ALA A 29 10.53 14.16 3.00
C ALA A 29 10.97 15.63 2.94
N THR A 30 10.52 16.39 1.92
CA THR A 30 10.97 17.78 1.70
C THR A 30 10.54 18.74 2.80
N ASP A 31 9.36 18.53 3.37
CA ASP A 31 8.78 19.36 4.44
C ASP A 31 8.47 18.55 5.71
N ASN A 32 8.88 17.28 5.73
CA ASN A 32 8.61 16.32 6.80
C ASN A 32 7.12 16.22 7.18
N SER A 33 6.23 16.21 6.19
CA SER A 33 4.78 16.17 6.38
C SER A 33 4.13 14.84 5.95
N LEU A 34 2.89 14.59 6.41
CA LEU A 34 2.07 13.43 6.03
C LEU A 34 0.89 13.85 5.16
N LYS A 35 0.94 13.48 3.88
CA LYS A 35 -0.13 13.74 2.93
C LYS A 35 -1.16 12.61 2.90
N PRO A 36 -2.46 12.95 2.79
CA PRO A 36 -3.51 11.95 2.65
C PRO A 36 -3.35 11.18 1.33
N LEU A 37 -3.84 9.94 1.33
CA LEU A 37 -4.12 9.15 0.14
C LEU A 37 -5.63 9.18 -0.13
N GLU A 38 -6.05 8.76 -1.32
CA GLU A 38 -7.47 8.54 -1.60
C GLU A 38 -7.96 7.38 -0.74
N LYS A 39 -8.85 7.67 0.23
CA LYS A 39 -9.45 6.65 1.08
C LYS A 39 -10.81 6.26 0.54
N THR A 40 -10.98 4.99 0.19
CA THR A 40 -12.25 4.45 -0.32
C THR A 40 -12.36 2.96 0.03
N THR A 41 -13.37 2.28 -0.49
CA THR A 41 -13.53 0.83 -0.38
C THR A 41 -13.37 0.17 -1.74
N ALA A 42 -12.69 -0.97 -1.77
CA ALA A 42 -12.64 -1.83 -2.94
C ALA A 42 -13.52 -3.06 -2.70
N ARG A 43 -14.33 -3.41 -3.71
CA ARG A 43 -15.19 -4.60 -3.67
C ARG A 43 -14.35 -5.86 -3.87
N TYR A 44 -14.64 -6.89 -3.09
CA TYR A 44 -14.08 -8.23 -3.24
C TYR A 44 -14.86 -8.96 -4.35
N VAL A 45 -14.21 -9.27 -5.46
CA VAL A 45 -14.84 -9.87 -6.64
C VAL A 45 -14.19 -11.19 -6.97
N THR A 46 -14.99 -12.26 -6.96
CA THR A 46 -14.58 -13.59 -7.40
C THR A 46 -15.06 -13.84 -8.82
N LYS A 47 -14.16 -14.33 -9.68
CA LYS A 47 -14.49 -14.74 -11.06
C LYS A 47 -13.96 -16.14 -11.34
N SER A 48 -14.83 -17.02 -11.81
CA SER A 48 -14.44 -18.34 -12.29
C SER A 48 -13.73 -18.23 -13.65
N LYS A 49 -12.62 -18.96 -13.80
CA LYS A 49 -11.93 -19.16 -15.08
C LYS A 49 -12.47 -20.40 -15.76
N ALA A 50 -12.64 -20.35 -17.08
CA ALA A 50 -13.03 -21.49 -17.91
C ALA A 50 -14.23 -22.27 -17.32
N LEU A 51 -15.31 -21.56 -16.98
CA LEU A 51 -16.52 -22.12 -16.37
C LEU A 51 -16.29 -22.90 -15.06
N GLY A 52 -15.20 -22.61 -14.35
CA GLY A 52 -14.83 -23.24 -13.07
C GLY A 52 -13.64 -24.21 -13.17
N TYR A 53 -13.38 -24.78 -14.35
CA TYR A 53 -12.28 -25.74 -14.54
C TYR A 53 -10.89 -25.09 -14.45
N GLY A 54 -10.79 -23.78 -14.72
CA GLY A 54 -9.55 -23.02 -14.62
C GLY A 54 -9.29 -22.46 -13.21
N GLY A 55 -10.19 -22.69 -12.25
CA GLY A 55 -10.13 -22.13 -10.91
C GLY A 55 -10.79 -20.75 -10.79
N ILE A 56 -10.39 -19.97 -9.78
CA ILE A 56 -10.96 -18.66 -9.48
C ILE A 56 -9.88 -17.58 -9.43
N ILE A 57 -10.24 -16.37 -9.90
CA ILE A 57 -9.53 -15.13 -9.62
C ILE A 57 -10.31 -14.40 -8.56
N ILE A 58 -9.60 -13.90 -7.56
CA ILE A 58 -10.13 -12.97 -6.58
C ILE A 58 -9.46 -11.63 -6.81
N SER A 59 -10.23 -10.56 -6.89
CA SER A 59 -9.71 -9.20 -7.09
C SER A 59 -10.39 -8.20 -6.17
N PHE A 60 -9.62 -7.22 -5.70
CA PHE A 60 -10.15 -5.97 -5.17
C PHE A 60 -10.43 -5.02 -6.33
N VAL A 61 -11.63 -4.45 -6.39
CA VAL A 61 -12.08 -3.58 -7.48
C VAL A 61 -12.58 -2.25 -6.93
N LEU A 62 -11.98 -1.16 -7.41
CA LEU A 62 -12.42 0.21 -7.16
C LEU A 62 -13.22 0.69 -8.37
N ASP A 63 -14.36 1.34 -8.13
CA ASP A 63 -15.25 1.86 -9.18
C ASP A 63 -14.81 3.26 -9.66
N SER A 64 -13.50 3.43 -9.88
CA SER A 64 -12.90 4.57 -10.58
C SER A 64 -11.58 4.15 -11.24
N ASP A 65 -11.22 4.79 -12.35
CA ASP A 65 -10.02 4.48 -13.13
C ASP A 65 -8.77 5.24 -12.67
N LYS A 66 -8.93 6.29 -11.86
CA LYS A 66 -7.85 7.15 -11.39
C LYS A 66 -8.07 7.62 -9.96
N SER A 67 -6.96 7.77 -9.24
CA SER A 67 -6.91 8.49 -7.97
C SER A 67 -6.86 10.00 -8.20
N PRO A 68 -7.60 10.81 -7.43
CA PRO A 68 -7.41 12.26 -7.41
C PRO A 68 -6.08 12.65 -6.74
N ILE A 69 -5.53 11.79 -5.88
CA ILE A 69 -4.21 11.98 -5.27
C ILE A 69 -3.13 11.48 -6.24
N ARG A 70 -2.32 12.41 -6.73
CA ARG A 70 -1.27 12.17 -7.72
C ARG A 70 0.08 12.65 -7.18
N PHE A 71 1.11 11.84 -7.41
CA PHE A 71 2.50 12.16 -7.08
C PHE A 71 3.33 12.17 -8.36
N VAL A 72 4.32 13.07 -8.40
CA VAL A 72 5.39 12.99 -9.39
C VAL A 72 6.29 11.81 -8.99
N SER A 73 6.71 10.98 -9.95
CA SER A 73 7.59 9.85 -9.67
C SER A 73 8.84 10.30 -8.89
N ALA A 74 8.95 9.85 -7.64
CA ALA A 74 10.11 10.06 -6.78
C ALA A 74 10.98 8.80 -6.78
N GLU A 75 12.30 8.97 -6.63
CA GLU A 75 13.22 7.82 -6.57
C GLU A 75 12.89 6.86 -5.41
N ARG A 76 12.35 7.39 -4.30
CA ARG A 76 12.01 6.59 -3.13
C ARG A 76 10.79 7.13 -2.40
N MET A 77 9.62 6.58 -2.73
CA MET A 77 8.40 6.87 -1.99
C MET A 77 8.45 6.23 -0.61
N ARG A 78 7.89 6.92 0.38
CA ARG A 78 7.78 6.45 1.77
C ARG A 78 6.35 6.68 2.23
N PHE A 79 5.83 5.72 2.96
CA PHE A 79 4.50 5.81 3.55
C PHE A 79 4.62 5.57 5.05
N VAL A 80 3.69 6.11 5.83
CA VAL A 80 3.67 5.97 7.28
C VAL A 80 2.29 5.52 7.72
N VAL A 81 2.27 4.60 8.68
CA VAL A 81 1.05 4.13 9.33
C VAL A 81 1.27 4.01 10.83
N ALA A 82 0.26 4.42 11.61
CA ALA A 82 0.18 4.13 13.03
C ALA A 82 -0.72 2.91 13.22
N MET A 83 -0.24 1.92 13.96
CA MET A 83 -0.96 0.68 14.24
C MET A 83 -1.46 0.66 15.69
N ALA A 84 -2.49 -0.12 15.97
CA ALA A 84 -3.02 -0.29 17.32
C ALA A 84 -2.18 -1.29 18.14
N ASP A 85 -2.18 -1.15 19.46
CA ASP A 85 -1.43 -2.01 20.38
C ASP A 85 -1.73 -3.50 20.12
N GLY A 86 -0.66 -4.30 20.00
CA GLY A 86 -0.77 -5.75 19.81
C GLY A 86 -1.07 -6.22 18.38
N THR A 87 -1.24 -5.32 17.39
CA THR A 87 -1.49 -5.73 15.98
C THR A 87 -0.24 -6.22 15.24
N GLY A 88 0.97 -5.96 15.76
CA GLY A 88 2.23 -6.38 15.14
C GLY A 88 2.65 -5.50 13.96
N ASP A 89 3.44 -6.07 13.04
CA ASP A 89 3.95 -5.38 11.86
C ASP A 89 2.89 -5.24 10.74
N PRO A 90 2.84 -4.11 10.00
CA PRO A 90 1.83 -3.85 8.97
C PRO A 90 1.85 -4.78 7.74
N THR A 91 2.89 -5.59 7.50
CA THR A 91 2.91 -6.55 6.37
C THR A 91 1.76 -7.57 6.39
N GLY A 92 1.30 -7.96 7.59
CA GLY A 92 0.14 -8.84 7.74
C GLY A 92 -1.19 -8.19 7.35
N TRP A 93 -1.27 -6.87 7.48
CA TRP A 93 -2.51 -6.09 7.39
C TRP A 93 -2.68 -5.42 6.04
N PHE A 94 -1.60 -4.91 5.48
CA PHE A 94 -1.62 -4.17 4.22
C PHE A 94 -1.00 -4.96 3.09
N THR A 95 -1.42 -4.67 1.87
CA THR A 95 -0.78 -5.18 0.66
C THR A 95 -0.82 -4.09 -0.39
N LEU A 96 0.33 -3.74 -0.94
CA LEU A 96 0.45 -2.74 -1.99
C LEU A 96 0.25 -3.40 -3.35
N TYR A 97 -0.68 -2.87 -4.13
CA TYR A 97 -0.94 -3.30 -5.50
C TYR A 97 -0.59 -2.20 -6.49
N LYS A 98 0.06 -2.57 -7.59
CA LYS A 98 0.02 -1.82 -8.85
C LYS A 98 -1.29 -2.17 -9.55
N ALA A 99 -2.21 -1.22 -9.60
CA ALA A 99 -3.54 -1.45 -10.10
C ALA A 99 -3.55 -1.64 -11.63
N THR A 100 -4.28 -2.64 -12.07
CA THR A 100 -4.70 -2.77 -13.47
C THR A 100 -5.92 -1.87 -13.70
N VAL A 101 -5.82 -0.96 -14.68
CA VAL A 101 -6.92 -0.08 -15.08
C VAL A 101 -7.63 -0.63 -16.31
N LYS A 102 -8.93 -0.95 -16.20
CA LYS A 102 -9.72 -1.48 -17.31
C LYS A 102 -11.19 -1.15 -17.14
N LYS A 103 -11.85 -0.72 -18.24
CA LYS A 103 -13.30 -0.40 -18.27
C LYS A 103 -13.73 0.57 -17.17
N GLY A 104 -12.95 1.64 -16.94
CA GLY A 104 -13.28 2.66 -15.94
C GLY A 104 -13.03 2.25 -14.48
N LYS A 105 -12.30 1.15 -14.24
CA LYS A 105 -12.06 0.60 -12.90
C LYS A 105 -10.59 0.30 -12.66
N ARG A 106 -10.15 0.46 -11.42
CA ARG A 106 -8.86 -0.01 -10.89
C ARG A 106 -9.06 -1.35 -10.19
N SER A 107 -8.17 -2.31 -10.42
CA SER A 107 -8.20 -3.58 -9.73
C SER A 107 -6.82 -4.07 -9.32
N GLY A 108 -6.76 -4.77 -8.20
CA GLY A 108 -5.60 -5.57 -7.79
C GLY A 108 -6.04 -7.01 -7.55
N ASN A 109 -5.35 -7.95 -8.16
CA ASN A 109 -5.51 -9.38 -7.97
C ASN A 109 -5.17 -9.68 -6.50
N PHE A 110 -6.07 -10.30 -5.76
CA PHE A 110 -5.79 -10.76 -4.40
C PHE A 110 -5.17 -12.17 -4.43
N GLY A 111 -5.66 -13.01 -5.33
CA GLY A 111 -5.18 -14.37 -5.48
C GLY A 111 -5.76 -15.09 -6.68
N ASP A 112 -4.93 -15.97 -7.24
CA ASP A 112 -5.30 -16.92 -8.28
C ASP A 112 -5.25 -18.34 -7.69
N TYR A 113 -6.40 -18.99 -7.59
CA TYR A 113 -6.51 -20.34 -7.06
C TYR A 113 -6.89 -21.28 -8.20
N LYS A 114 -5.96 -22.17 -8.58
CA LYS A 114 -6.20 -23.17 -9.64
C LYS A 114 -6.77 -24.44 -9.02
N VAL A 115 -7.66 -25.11 -9.76
CA VAL A 115 -8.18 -26.44 -9.36
C VAL A 115 -7.09 -27.50 -9.43
N PHE A 116 -6.17 -27.39 -10.40
CA PHE A 116 -5.03 -28.28 -10.59
C PHE A 116 -3.74 -27.49 -10.88
N GLY A 117 -2.65 -27.85 -10.21
CA GLY A 117 -1.32 -27.26 -10.41
C GLY A 117 -0.99 -26.05 -9.51
N LYS A 118 0.24 -25.55 -9.64
CA LYS A 118 0.79 -24.47 -8.79
C LYS A 118 0.19 -23.10 -9.16
N SER A 119 -0.27 -22.36 -8.15
CA SER A 119 -0.62 -20.95 -8.30
C SER A 119 0.61 -20.14 -8.69
N SER A 120 0.48 -19.30 -9.71
CA SER A 120 1.54 -18.36 -10.10
C SER A 120 1.58 -17.19 -9.12
N GLY A 121 2.78 -16.67 -8.86
CA GLY A 121 2.96 -15.45 -8.06
C GLY A 121 2.17 -14.28 -8.65
N ASN A 122 1.75 -13.37 -7.78
CA ASN A 122 0.92 -12.24 -8.15
C ASN A 122 1.78 -11.06 -8.61
N LYS A 123 1.81 -10.80 -9.92
CA LYS A 123 2.61 -9.74 -10.54
C LYS A 123 2.13 -8.32 -10.20
N GLU A 124 0.92 -8.18 -9.66
CA GLU A 124 0.36 -6.88 -9.28
C GLU A 124 0.74 -6.49 -7.85
N VAL A 125 1.24 -7.43 -7.04
CA VAL A 125 1.73 -7.13 -5.69
C VAL A 125 3.11 -6.48 -5.78
N VAL A 126 3.24 -5.31 -5.18
CA VAL A 126 4.51 -4.61 -5.04
C VAL A 126 5.09 -4.96 -3.68
N SER A 127 6.30 -5.53 -3.68
CA SER A 127 7.05 -5.81 -2.45
C SER A 127 7.47 -4.51 -1.77
N TYR A 128 7.41 -4.52 -0.44
CA TYR A 128 7.87 -3.43 0.39
C TYR A 128 8.47 -3.96 1.68
N SER A 129 9.33 -3.15 2.26
CA SER A 129 9.92 -3.33 3.58
C SER A 129 9.26 -2.38 4.58
N VAL A 130 9.33 -2.77 5.85
CA VAL A 130 8.80 -1.99 6.96
C VAL A 130 9.92 -1.64 7.94
N LYS A 131 9.96 -0.38 8.36
CA LYS A 131 10.86 0.10 9.39
C LYS A 131 10.05 0.66 10.56
N SER A 132 10.30 0.17 11.78
CA SER A 132 9.70 0.75 12.97
C SER A 132 10.27 2.15 13.23
N LEU A 133 9.40 3.10 13.52
CA LEU A 133 9.71 4.47 13.95
C LEU A 133 9.47 4.67 15.47
N GLY A 134 9.13 3.59 16.17
CA GLY A 134 8.74 3.58 17.58
C GLY A 134 7.27 3.96 17.80
N LYS A 135 6.76 3.66 19.01
CA LYS A 135 5.35 3.90 19.39
C LYS A 135 4.33 3.35 18.37
N GLN A 136 4.64 2.19 17.78
CA GLN A 136 3.79 1.50 16.79
C GLN A 136 3.52 2.30 15.52
N VAL A 137 4.41 3.25 15.23
CA VAL A 137 4.46 3.94 13.96
C VAL A 137 5.48 3.22 13.09
N TYR A 138 5.09 2.96 11.85
CA TYR A 138 5.88 2.22 10.89
C TYR A 138 6.01 3.00 9.60
N GLU A 139 7.21 3.02 9.06
CA GLU A 139 7.51 3.50 7.72
C GLU A 139 7.46 2.30 6.76
N ILE A 140 6.65 2.40 5.71
CA ILE A 140 6.53 1.44 4.63
C ILE A 140 7.29 1.98 3.42
N ILE A 141 8.20 1.16 2.88
CA ILE A 141 9.12 1.55 1.80
C ILE A 141 9.01 0.51 0.68
N PRO A 142 8.46 0.85 -0.49
CA PRO A 142 8.53 -0.03 -1.65
C PRO A 142 9.98 -0.44 -1.94
N ASP A 143 10.18 -1.73 -2.21
CA ASP A 143 11.54 -2.27 -2.41
C ASP A 143 12.14 -1.86 -3.76
N THR A 144 11.28 -1.41 -4.68
CA THR A 144 11.66 -0.90 -6.00
C THR A 144 11.02 0.46 -6.24
N LYS A 145 11.61 1.25 -7.13
CA LYS A 145 11.02 2.49 -7.61
C LYS A 145 9.67 2.18 -8.26
N LEU A 146 8.65 2.94 -7.89
CA LEU A 146 7.32 2.79 -8.47
C LEU A 146 7.24 3.53 -9.81
N ASP A 147 6.92 2.79 -10.87
CA ASP A 147 6.69 3.37 -12.21
C ASP A 147 5.41 4.21 -12.24
N LYS A 148 5.24 5.00 -13.30
CA LYS A 148 3.96 5.62 -13.66
C LYS A 148 2.82 4.60 -13.62
N GLY A 149 1.70 4.96 -13.00
CA GLY A 149 0.55 4.07 -12.86
C GLY A 149 -0.37 4.43 -11.70
N GLU A 150 -1.32 3.54 -11.44
CA GLU A 150 -2.24 3.60 -10.31
C GLU A 150 -1.84 2.55 -9.28
N TYR A 151 -1.94 2.89 -8.00
CA TYR A 151 -1.56 2.04 -6.89
C TYR A 151 -2.57 2.15 -5.76
N PHE A 152 -2.66 1.11 -4.94
CA PHE A 152 -3.38 1.20 -3.69
C PHE A 152 -2.86 0.20 -2.67
N PHE A 153 -2.92 0.58 -1.39
CA PHE A 153 -2.83 -0.36 -0.29
C PHE A 153 -4.22 -0.90 0.03
N ALA A 154 -4.37 -2.22 0.09
CA ALA A 154 -5.57 -2.84 0.65
C ALA A 154 -5.35 -3.21 2.12
N ASN A 155 -6.23 -2.76 3.02
CA ASN A 155 -6.20 -3.12 4.43
C ASN A 155 -7.01 -4.41 4.68
N LYS A 156 -6.36 -5.57 4.55
CA LYS A 156 -6.99 -6.89 4.74
C LYS A 156 -7.67 -7.03 6.12
N GLY A 157 -7.22 -6.30 7.14
CA GLY A 157 -7.86 -6.27 8.45
C GLY A 157 -9.30 -5.76 8.44
N SER A 158 -9.65 -4.94 7.45
CA SER A 158 -11.01 -4.42 7.28
C SER A 158 -11.96 -5.38 6.55
N LEU A 159 -11.49 -6.52 6.03
CA LEU A 159 -12.36 -7.49 5.34
C LEU A 159 -13.53 -7.96 6.23
N SER A 160 -13.23 -8.30 7.49
CA SER A 160 -14.24 -8.76 8.45
C SER A 160 -15.29 -7.70 8.77
N LYS A 161 -14.88 -6.42 8.83
CA LYS A 161 -15.79 -5.27 9.01
C LYS A 161 -16.87 -5.21 7.91
N TYR A 162 -16.55 -5.66 6.70
CA TYR A 162 -17.46 -5.67 5.55
C TYR A 162 -18.00 -7.07 5.20
N GLY A 163 -17.98 -8.02 6.14
CA GLY A 163 -18.48 -9.38 5.90
C GLY A 163 -17.77 -10.10 4.74
N ASN A 164 -16.48 -9.81 4.52
CA ASN A 164 -15.66 -10.31 3.41
C ASN A 164 -16.11 -9.89 2.00
N THR A 165 -16.88 -8.81 1.88
CA THR A 165 -17.36 -8.30 0.58
C THR A 165 -16.62 -7.07 0.08
N ALA A 166 -15.89 -6.37 0.97
CA ALA A 166 -15.13 -5.19 0.63
C ALA A 166 -13.92 -5.01 1.57
N VAL A 167 -13.02 -4.10 1.22
CA VAL A 167 -11.84 -3.75 2.00
C VAL A 167 -11.60 -2.25 1.92
N ASP A 168 -11.16 -1.64 3.02
CA ASP A 168 -10.65 -0.27 3.02
C ASP A 168 -9.36 -0.21 2.19
N VAL A 169 -9.26 0.79 1.32
CA VAL A 169 -8.10 1.01 0.47
C VAL A 169 -7.59 2.44 0.54
N PHE A 170 -6.28 2.58 0.35
CA PHE A 170 -5.57 3.86 0.28
C PHE A 170 -4.88 3.96 -1.07
N ALA A 171 -5.51 4.68 -1.99
CA ALA A 171 -5.11 4.75 -3.39
C ALA A 171 -4.35 6.04 -3.73
N PHE A 172 -3.49 5.92 -4.73
CA PHE A 172 -2.71 7.03 -5.28
C PHE A 172 -2.27 6.72 -6.69
N GLY A 173 -1.92 7.78 -7.42
CA GLY A 173 -1.39 7.70 -8.76
C GLY A 173 0.00 8.28 -8.85
N ILE A 174 0.81 7.75 -9.77
CA ILE A 174 2.11 8.28 -10.15
C ILE A 174 2.02 8.76 -11.61
N ASP A 175 2.41 10.01 -11.84
CA ASP A 175 2.51 10.66 -13.16
C ASP A 175 3.83 10.41 -13.86
#